data_AF-A0A831VZZ6-F1
#
_entry.id   AF-A0A831VZZ6-F1
#
_cell.length_a   1.000
_cell.length_b   1.000
_cell.length_c   1.000
_cell.angle_alpha   90.00
_cell.angle_beta   90.00
_cell.angle_gamma   90.00
#
_symmetry.space_group_name_H-M   'P 1'
#
loop_
_entity.id
_entity.type
_entity.pdbx_description
1 polymer ?
#
loop_
_entity_poly.entity_id
_entity_poly.type
_entity_poly.pdbx_seq_one_letter_code
_entity_poly.pdbx_strand_id
1 'polypeptide(L)' 'MGFDFDTISNNLGKNADALDDQIRDFSKQMNPNSQKDMLKLQSMMQKWTISVNLESTLVKSVSDAVKTIIQKF' A
#
# COMPACT_ATOMS: atom_id res chain seq x y z
N MET A 1 -12.44 1.32 22.14
CA MET A 1 -11.19 1.83 21.55
C MET A 1 -11.23 1.61 20.05
N GLY A 2 -12.02 2.40 19.32
CA GLY A 2 -12.17 2.29 17.86
C GLY A 2 -11.28 3.26 17.08
N PHE A 3 -10.17 3.72 17.67
CA PHE A 3 -9.58 5.01 17.31
C PHE A 3 -8.40 4.98 16.32
N ASP A 4 -7.92 3.81 15.89
CA ASP A 4 -6.73 3.79 15.03
C ASP A 4 -6.80 2.89 13.81
N PHE A 5 -7.72 1.92 13.74
CA PHE A 5 -7.75 1.04 12.58
C PHE A 5 -8.21 1.77 11.31
N ASP A 6 -9.33 2.47 11.37
CA ASP A 6 -9.79 3.27 10.23
C ASP A 6 -8.79 4.37 9.87
N THR A 7 -8.14 4.99 10.86
CA THR A 7 -7.13 6.02 10.61
C THR A 7 -5.88 5.44 9.94
N ILE A 8 -5.35 4.32 10.44
CA ILE A 8 -4.18 3.63 9.88
C ILE A 8 -4.52 3.08 8.49
N SER A 9 -5.66 2.42 8.33
CA SER A 9 -6.15 1.89 7.06
C SER A 9 -6.34 3.00 6.03
N ASN A 10 -7.02 4.09 6.39
CA ASN A 10 -7.19 5.24 5.50
C ASN A 10 -5.86 5.92 5.14
N ASN A 11 -4.89 5.99 6.06
CA ASN A 11 -3.58 6.58 5.77
C ASN A 11 -2.71 5.65 4.90
N LEU A 12 -2.81 4.33 5.07
CA LEU A 12 -2.15 3.35 4.20
C LEU A 12 -2.78 3.35 2.80
N GLY A 13 -4.11 3.33 2.71
CA GLY A 13 -4.83 3.45 1.44
C GLY A 13 -4.47 4.72 0.69
N LYS A 14 -4.44 5.88 1.37
CA LYS A 14 -3.99 7.16 0.77
C LYS A 14 -2.54 7.11 0.27
N ASN A 15 -1.64 6.42 0.98
CA ASN A 15 -0.26 6.25 0.53
C ASN A 15 -0.15 5.27 -0.66
N ALA A 16 -0.96 4.21 -0.68
CA ALA A 16 -1.05 3.30 -1.82
C ALA A 16 -1.61 4.01 -3.06
N ASP A 17 -2.66 4.83 -2.90
CA ASP A 17 -3.24 5.66 -3.94
C ASP A 17 -2.23 6.70 -4.46
N ALA A 18 -1.49 7.36 -3.56
CA ALA A 18 -0.45 8.31 -3.94
C ALA A 18 0.73 7.64 -4.70
N LEU A 19 1.04 6.38 -4.39
CA LEU A 19 2.02 5.58 -5.12
C LEU A 19 1.47 5.14 -6.49
N ASP A 20 0.18 4.81 -6.57
CA ASP A 20 -0.47 4.46 -7.83
C ASP A 20 -0.53 5.65 -8.79
N ASP A 21 -0.89 6.84 -8.29
CA ASP A 21 -0.84 8.09 -9.05
C ASP A 21 0.57 8.39 -9.54
N GLN A 22 1.60 8.19 -8.70
CA GLN A 22 3.00 8.34 -9.12
C GLN A 22 3.41 7.35 -10.20
N ILE A 23 3.02 6.08 -10.09
CA ILE A 23 3.30 5.06 -11.12
C ILE A 23 2.58 5.43 -12.42
N ARG A 24 1.34 5.87 -12.33
CA ARG A 24 0.50 6.23 -13.47
C ARG A 24 1.04 7.45 -14.20
N ASP A 25 1.45 8.47 -13.48
CA ASP A 25 2.05 9.67 -14.07
C ASP A 25 3.46 9.41 -14.59
N PHE A 26 4.25 8.60 -13.88
CA PHE A 26 5.56 8.16 -14.39
C PHE A 26 5.40 7.32 -15.65
N SER A 27 4.41 6.42 -15.73
CA SER A 27 4.11 5.61 -16.91
C SER A 27 3.72 6.47 -18.12
N LYS A 28 2.96 7.57 -17.92
CA LYS A 28 2.62 8.52 -18.99
C LYS A 28 3.84 9.33 -19.49
N GLN A 29 4.80 9.62 -18.60
CA GLN A 29 5.97 10.45 -18.90
C GLN A 29 7.22 9.63 -19.26
N MET A 30 7.19 8.31 -19.05
CA MET A 30 8.32 7.43 -19.26
C MET A 30 8.67 7.32 -20.74
N ASN A 31 9.95 7.46 -21.06
CA ASN A 31 10.47 7.10 -22.37
C ASN A 31 10.76 5.58 -22.40
N PRO A 32 10.06 4.78 -23.22
CA PRO A 32 10.23 3.33 -23.26
C PRO A 32 11.64 2.88 -23.69
N ASN A 33 12.43 3.79 -24.28
CA ASN A 33 13.80 3.52 -24.73
C ASN A 33 14.85 3.83 -23.66
N SER A 34 14.45 4.41 -22.51
CA SER A 34 15.33 4.76 -21.41
C SER A 34 15.37 3.62 -20.39
N GLN A 35 16.48 2.89 -20.35
CA GLN A 35 16.69 1.79 -19.40
C GLN A 35 16.59 2.25 -17.93
N LYS A 36 16.97 3.51 -17.66
CA LYS A 36 16.85 4.14 -16.34
C LYS A 36 15.38 4.29 -15.94
N ASP A 37 14.52 4.69 -16.87
CA ASP A 37 13.10 4.91 -16.56
C ASP A 37 12.37 3.57 -16.41
N MET A 38 12.70 2.56 -17.22
CA MET A 38 12.20 1.20 -17.00
C MET A 38 12.57 0.64 -15.62
N LEU A 39 13.83 0.81 -15.19
CA LEU A 39 14.26 0.40 -13.85
C LEU A 39 13.52 1.16 -12.75
N LYS A 40 13.27 2.46 -12.97
CA LYS A 40 12.54 3.28 -12.00
C LYS A 40 11.07 2.85 -11.90
N LEU A 41 10.41 2.56 -13.02
CA LEU A 41 9.05 2.00 -13.05
C LEU A 41 9.00 0.66 -12.29
N GLN A 42 9.95 -0.25 -12.57
CA GLN A 42 10.01 -1.53 -11.88
C GLN A 42 10.18 -1.36 -10.36
N SER A 43 11.05 -0.44 -9.92
CA SER A 43 11.23 -0.13 -8.51
C SER A 43 9.97 0.46 -7.88
N MET A 44 9.25 1.35 -8.58
CA MET A 44 7.99 1.91 -8.09
C MET A 44 6.92 0.84 -7.96
N MET A 45 6.77 -0.03 -8.96
CA MET A 45 5.82 -1.16 -8.91
C MET A 45 6.13 -2.12 -7.75
N GLN A 46 7.41 -2.43 -7.50
CA GLN A 46 7.79 -3.24 -6.35
C GLN A 46 7.42 -2.58 -5.02
N LYS A 47 7.66 -1.27 -4.89
CA LYS A 47 7.26 -0.51 -3.67
C LYS A 47 5.75 -0.53 -3.47
N TRP A 48 4.98 -0.34 -4.55
CA TRP A 48 3.52 -0.42 -4.50
C TRP A 48 3.04 -1.80 -4.06
N THR A 49 3.57 -2.88 -4.65
CA THR A 49 3.26 -4.26 -4.24
C THR A 49 3.57 -4.51 -2.76
N ILE A 50 4.70 -4.00 -2.25
CA ILE A 50 5.02 -4.09 -0.82
C ILE A 50 4.01 -3.32 0.03
N SER A 51 3.63 -2.11 -0.38
CA SER A 51 2.66 -1.28 0.33
C SER A 51 1.29 -1.96 0.44
N VAL A 52 0.78 -2.51 -0.66
CA VAL A 52 -0.51 -3.24 -0.69
C VAL A 52 -0.46 -4.50 0.18
N ASN A 53 0.65 -5.24 0.15
CA ASN A 53 0.83 -6.41 1.00
C ASN A 53 0.92 -6.03 2.49
N LEU A 54 1.58 -4.93 2.82
CA LEU A 54 1.64 -4.41 4.19
C LEU A 54 0.26 -3.98 4.68
N GLU A 55 -0.53 -3.29 3.85
CA GLU A 55 -1.91 -2.95 4.16
C GLU A 55 -2.74 -4.19 4.46
N SER A 56 -2.72 -5.19 3.57
CA SER A 56 -3.44 -6.45 3.77
C SER A 56 -3.00 -7.19 5.04
N THR A 57 -1.70 -7.16 5.35
CA THR A 57 -1.15 -7.79 6.56
C THR A 57 -1.59 -7.06 7.82
N LEU A 58 -1.54 -5.72 7.81
CA LEU A 58 -1.98 -4.90 8.94
C LEU A 58 -3.49 -5.05 9.18
N VAL A 59 -4.30 -5.00 8.11
CA VAL A 59 -5.75 -5.26 8.16
C VAL A 59 -6.03 -6.64 8.76
N LYS A 60 -5.30 -7.66 8.31
CA LYS A 60 -5.44 -9.02 8.85
C LYS A 60 -5.02 -9.11 10.32
N SER A 61 -3.88 -8.54 10.69
CA SER A 61 -3.40 -8.55 12.07
C SER A 61 -4.34 -7.81 13.02
N VAL A 62 -4.93 -6.69 12.58
CA VAL A 62 -5.93 -5.98 13.39
C VAL A 62 -7.24 -6.77 13.47
N SER A 63 -7.72 -7.34 12.37
CA SER A 63 -8.88 -8.24 12.37
C SER A 63 -8.66 -9.42 13.32
N ASP A 64 -7.49 -10.05 13.30
CA ASP A 64 -7.15 -11.19 14.15
C ASP A 64 -7.02 -10.77 15.62
N ALA A 65 -6.47 -9.58 15.91
CA ALA A 65 -6.43 -9.01 17.26
C ALA A 65 -7.85 -8.74 17.80
N VAL A 66 -8.74 -8.16 16.97
CA VAL A 66 -10.14 -7.91 17.33
C VAL A 66 -10.88 -9.23 17.57
N LYS A 67 -10.70 -10.23 16.69
CA LYS A 67 -11.27 -11.58 16.91
C LYS A 67 -10.75 -12.23 18.18
N THR A 68 -9.47 -12.09 18.49
CA THR A 68 -8.87 -12.62 19.72
C THR A 68 -9.44 -11.94 20.96
N ILE A 69 -9.68 -10.63 20.91
CA ILE A 69 -10.34 -9.90 22.00
C ILE A 69 -11.78 -10.40 22.15
N ILE A 70 -12.56 -10.49 21.06
CA ILE A 70 -13.94 -10.97 21.10
C ILE A 70 -14.03 -12.43 21.56
N GLN A 71 -13.12 -13.31 21.16
CA GLN A 71 -13.09 -14.71 21.61
C GLN A 71 -12.70 -14.89 23.08
N LYS A 72 -12.05 -13.90 23.70
CA LYS A 72 -11.67 -13.94 25.11
C LYS A 72 -12.74 -13.36 26.05
N PHE A 73 -13.79 -12.75 25.51
CA PHE A 73 -15.01 -12.35 26.24
C PHE A 73 -16.13 -13.37 26.00
#